data_AF-A0A955PXF8-F1
#
_entry.id   AF-A0A955PXF8-F1
#
_cell.length_a   1.000
_cell.length_b   1.000
_cell.length_c   1.000
_cell.angle_alpha   90.00
_cell.angle_beta   90.00
_cell.angle_gamma   90.00
#
_symmetry.space_group_name_H-M   'P 1'
#
loop_
_entity.id
_entity.type
_entity.pdbx_description
1 polymer ?
#
loop_
_entity_poly.entity_id
_entity_poly.type
_entity_poly.pdbx_seq_one_letter_code
_entity_poly.pdbx_strand_id
1 'polypeptide(L)'
;LLNIHRLLPGQMIKDVVALKLPLASKEGFIRQVLGWREFVRHVHQATDGFRNHFPSADIPGNAGYNKWVQPTWKASRNASGLNGGATPSFLGAMNPLPSAFWGTASGLHCLDHVIGQVWEHGYSHHITRLMILANIATLLDVSPRELTDWFWVAYVDAFDWVVEPNVLAMGTFGTGPFMTTKPYISGAAYINRMSDFCTGCAFNPKTNCPITNLYWAFLDRHKKQLQANPRLVLPLRNLKKRGPATIRKDHQIFTMVRHEFEKPAILTPEHLLHTK
;
A
#
# COMPACT_ATOMS: atom_id res chain seq x y z
N LEU A 1 -21.08 5.28 0.49
CA LEU A 1 -22.24 6.15 0.84
C LEU A 1 -21.83 7.58 1.21
N LEU A 2 -20.91 7.78 2.17
CA LEU A 2 -20.46 9.13 2.56
C LEU A 2 -19.89 9.95 1.39
N ASN A 3 -19.03 9.34 0.57
CA ASN A 3 -18.33 10.05 -0.51
C ASN A 3 -19.23 10.45 -1.69
N ILE A 4 -20.44 9.92 -1.73
CA ILE A 4 -21.48 10.28 -2.72
C ILE A 4 -22.67 11.00 -2.07
N HIS A 5 -22.48 11.50 -0.85
CA HIS A 5 -23.47 12.27 -0.07
C HIS A 5 -24.82 11.57 0.14
N ARG A 6 -24.88 10.24 0.04
CA ARG A 6 -26.05 9.45 0.42
C ARG A 6 -26.21 9.32 1.93
N LEU A 7 -25.11 9.53 2.66
CA LEU A 7 -25.10 9.79 4.09
C LEU A 7 -24.27 11.04 4.34
N LEU A 8 -24.74 11.93 5.22
CA LEU A 8 -24.02 13.13 5.59
C LEU A 8 -23.11 12.85 6.81
N PRO A 9 -21.82 13.25 6.79
CA PRO A 9 -20.92 13.04 7.92
C PRO A 9 -21.49 13.56 9.24
N GLY A 10 -22.05 14.78 9.24
CA GLY A 10 -22.63 15.40 10.43
C GLY A 10 -23.80 14.61 11.04
N GLN A 11 -24.63 13.98 10.22
CA GLN A 11 -25.73 13.13 10.71
C GLN A 11 -25.16 11.86 11.35
N MET A 12 -24.23 11.19 10.65
CA MET A 12 -23.61 9.96 11.12
C MET A 12 -22.87 10.14 12.46
N ILE A 13 -22.21 11.28 12.66
CA ILE A 13 -21.56 11.61 13.94
C ILE A 13 -22.58 11.77 15.06
N LYS A 14 -23.69 12.50 14.81
CA LYS A 14 -24.77 12.67 15.79
C LYS A 14 -25.35 11.31 16.19
N ASP A 15 -25.59 10.44 15.22
CA ASP A 15 -26.11 9.10 15.46
C ASP A 15 -25.14 8.28 16.33
N VAL A 16 -23.85 8.27 16.00
CA VAL A 16 -22.83 7.52 16.77
C VAL A 16 -22.65 8.06 18.20
N VAL A 17 -22.75 9.38 18.39
CA VAL A 17 -22.72 9.98 19.73
C VAL A 17 -23.90 9.49 20.57
N ALA A 18 -25.10 9.37 19.98
CA ALA A 18 -26.31 8.93 20.66
C ALA A 18 -26.35 7.42 20.99
N LEU A 19 -25.63 6.57 20.25
CA LEU A 19 -25.59 5.11 20.49
C LEU A 19 -25.08 4.77 21.89
N LYS A 20 -25.57 3.69 22.50
CA LYS A 20 -25.04 3.17 23.77
C LYS A 20 -23.86 2.23 23.53
N LEU A 21 -22.71 2.81 23.19
CA LEU A 21 -21.44 2.10 22.92
C LEU A 21 -20.31 2.61 23.84
N PRO A 22 -19.25 1.80 24.07
CA PRO A 22 -18.05 2.26 24.77
C PRO A 22 -17.46 3.52 24.14
N LEU A 23 -16.95 4.43 24.97
CA LEU A 23 -16.39 5.71 24.50
C LEU A 23 -15.28 5.51 23.46
N ALA A 24 -14.41 4.52 23.67
CA ALA A 24 -13.32 4.22 22.74
C ALA A 24 -13.83 3.85 21.33
N SER A 25 -14.95 3.14 21.22
CA SER A 25 -15.57 2.78 19.93
C SER A 25 -16.15 4.02 19.25
N LYS A 26 -16.84 4.89 20.01
CA LYS A 26 -17.39 6.15 19.48
C LYS A 26 -16.29 7.08 18.99
N GLU A 27 -15.31 7.35 19.85
CA GLU A 27 -14.17 8.22 19.53
C GLU A 27 -13.41 7.69 18.33
N GLY A 28 -13.12 6.38 18.30
CA GLY A 28 -12.37 5.77 17.21
C GLY A 28 -13.07 5.96 15.86
N PHE A 29 -14.39 5.77 15.83
CA PHE A 29 -15.21 6.02 14.63
C PHE A 29 -15.22 7.50 14.26
N ILE A 30 -15.54 8.39 15.21
CA ILE A 30 -15.63 9.84 14.99
C ILE A 30 -14.30 10.37 14.46
N ARG A 31 -13.16 9.91 14.99
CA ARG A 31 -11.82 10.30 14.52
C ARG A 31 -11.53 9.87 13.09
N GLN A 32 -12.13 8.78 12.58
CA GLN A 32 -11.99 8.45 11.16
C GLN A 32 -12.75 9.43 10.27
N VAL A 33 -13.93 9.89 10.71
CA VAL A 33 -14.79 10.79 9.93
C VAL A 33 -14.39 12.26 10.09
N LEU A 34 -14.43 12.81 11.31
CA LEU A 34 -14.06 14.21 11.55
C LEU A 34 -12.56 14.46 11.50
N GLY A 35 -11.74 13.46 11.85
CA GLY A 35 -10.29 13.57 11.81
C GLY A 35 -9.79 13.26 10.40
N TRP A 36 -9.61 11.98 10.11
CA TRP A 36 -8.90 11.53 8.90
C TRP A 36 -9.57 11.93 7.59
N ARG A 37 -10.88 11.73 7.44
CA ARG A 37 -11.57 12.05 6.18
C ARG A 37 -11.51 13.55 5.88
N GLU A 38 -11.80 14.42 6.85
CA GLU A 38 -11.70 15.87 6.64
C GLU A 38 -10.25 16.34 6.48
N PHE A 39 -9.30 15.77 7.24
CA PHE A 39 -7.87 16.08 7.08
C PHE A 39 -7.36 15.76 5.67
N VAL A 40 -7.65 14.56 5.18
CA VAL A 40 -7.28 14.12 3.82
C VAL A 40 -7.89 15.05 2.77
N ARG A 41 -9.16 15.44 2.94
CA ARG A 41 -9.81 16.42 2.05
C ARG A 41 -9.09 17.76 2.03
N HIS A 42 -8.73 18.30 3.19
CA HIS A 42 -8.00 19.58 3.26
C HIS A 42 -6.59 19.47 2.69
N VAL A 43 -5.88 18.37 2.91
CA VAL A 43 -4.57 18.12 2.28
C VAL A 43 -4.73 18.12 0.76
N HIS A 44 -5.71 17.39 0.24
CA HIS A 44 -5.97 17.37 -1.20
C HIS A 44 -6.27 18.77 -1.74
N GLN A 45 -7.18 19.53 -1.12
CA GLN A 45 -7.53 20.88 -1.57
C GLN A 45 -6.33 21.84 -1.52
N ALA A 46 -5.52 21.78 -0.47
CA ALA A 46 -4.37 22.68 -0.30
C ALA A 46 -3.23 22.37 -1.28
N THR A 47 -3.12 21.12 -1.74
CA THR A 47 -1.98 20.65 -2.54
C THR A 47 -2.35 20.29 -3.98
N ASP A 48 -3.63 20.36 -4.32
CA ASP A 48 -4.23 19.79 -5.53
C ASP A 48 -3.84 18.31 -5.74
N GLY A 49 -4.12 17.47 -4.74
CA GLY A 49 -3.69 16.06 -4.77
C GLY A 49 -2.17 15.91 -4.91
N PHE A 50 -1.41 16.81 -4.28
CA PHE A 50 0.04 16.94 -4.35
C PHE A 50 0.63 17.49 -5.67
N ARG A 51 -0.19 17.81 -6.68
CA ARG A 51 0.28 18.33 -7.98
C ARG A 51 1.04 19.66 -7.87
N ASN A 52 0.72 20.47 -6.86
CA ASN A 52 1.39 21.75 -6.63
C ASN A 52 2.79 21.63 -5.95
N HIS A 53 3.15 20.44 -5.46
CA HIS A 53 4.37 20.24 -4.67
C HIS A 53 5.30 19.16 -5.22
N PHE A 54 4.82 18.34 -6.16
CA PHE A 54 5.57 17.22 -6.73
C PHE A 54 5.34 17.15 -8.25
N PRO A 55 6.24 16.48 -9.00
CA PRO A 55 6.02 16.22 -10.42
C PRO A 55 4.68 15.54 -10.66
N SER A 56 4.09 15.75 -11.83
CA SER A 56 2.82 15.14 -12.23
C SER A 56 2.97 14.46 -13.59
N ALA A 57 2.23 13.38 -13.81
CA ALA A 57 2.16 12.75 -15.11
C ALA A 57 1.21 13.53 -16.04
N ASP A 58 1.56 13.60 -17.32
CA ASP A 58 0.77 14.32 -18.32
C ASP A 58 -0.57 13.62 -18.61
N ILE A 59 -0.57 12.28 -18.58
CA ILE A 59 -1.76 11.46 -18.85
C ILE A 59 -1.99 10.44 -17.73
N PRO A 60 -3.27 10.05 -17.48
CA PRO A 60 -3.59 8.98 -16.55
C PRO A 60 -2.87 7.68 -16.87
N GLY A 61 -2.33 7.03 -15.85
CA GLY A 61 -1.81 5.67 -15.95
C GLY A 61 -2.96 4.66 -16.11
N ASN A 62 -2.59 3.43 -16.48
CA ASN A 62 -3.52 2.30 -16.58
C ASN A 62 -3.39 1.36 -15.37
N ALA A 63 -2.76 1.80 -14.28
CA ALA A 63 -2.52 0.99 -13.08
C ALA A 63 -1.78 -0.35 -13.32
N GLY A 64 -1.00 -0.44 -14.41
CA GLY A 64 -0.31 -1.67 -14.81
C GLY A 64 -1.18 -2.65 -15.60
N TYR A 65 -2.46 -2.33 -15.87
CA TYR A 65 -3.42 -3.23 -16.51
C TYR A 65 -2.92 -3.83 -17.84
N ASN A 66 -2.41 -2.99 -18.76
CA ASN A 66 -1.98 -3.46 -20.09
C ASN A 66 -0.80 -4.44 -20.02
N LYS A 67 -0.07 -4.49 -18.91
CA LYS A 67 1.01 -5.46 -18.71
C LYS A 67 0.46 -6.87 -18.45
N TRP A 68 -0.73 -6.98 -17.86
CA TRP A 68 -1.21 -8.24 -17.27
C TRP A 68 -2.50 -8.77 -17.89
N VAL A 69 -3.35 -7.91 -18.43
CA VAL A 69 -4.69 -8.30 -18.89
C VAL A 69 -4.84 -8.08 -20.40
N GLN A 70 -5.36 -9.10 -21.09
CA GLN A 70 -5.77 -9.01 -22.49
C GLN A 70 -7.29 -9.19 -22.65
N PRO A 71 -7.92 -8.50 -23.63
CA PRO A 71 -7.32 -7.55 -24.56
C PRO A 71 -6.93 -6.23 -23.88
N THR A 72 -5.89 -5.59 -24.40
CA THR A 72 -5.47 -4.27 -23.91
C THR A 72 -6.61 -3.28 -24.09
N TRP A 73 -6.91 -2.51 -23.04
CA TRP A 73 -7.89 -1.46 -23.15
C TRP A 73 -7.30 -0.36 -24.04
N LYS A 74 -7.83 -0.25 -25.28
CA LYS A 74 -7.48 0.88 -26.15
C LYS A 74 -8.04 2.14 -25.49
N ALA A 75 -7.15 2.96 -24.94
CA ALA A 75 -7.50 4.23 -24.32
C ALA A 75 -8.34 5.04 -25.31
N SER A 76 -9.65 5.08 -25.08
CA SER A 76 -10.53 5.89 -25.91
C SER A 76 -10.39 7.31 -25.40
N ARG A 77 -9.87 8.19 -26.26
CA ARG A 77 -9.80 9.65 -26.14
C ARG A 77 -8.51 10.18 -25.50
N ASN A 78 -7.71 10.85 -26.33
CA ASN A 78 -6.97 12.06 -25.90
C ASN A 78 -8.02 13.11 -25.54
N ALA A 79 -8.64 12.99 -24.37
CA ALA A 79 -9.50 14.05 -23.86
C ALA A 79 -8.60 15.18 -23.34
N SER A 80 -8.66 16.33 -24.00
CA SER A 80 -8.00 17.54 -23.54
C SER A 80 -8.46 17.86 -22.10
N GLY A 81 -7.50 18.08 -21.21
CA GLY A 81 -7.77 18.43 -19.80
C GLY A 81 -7.73 17.28 -18.79
N LEU A 82 -7.44 16.03 -19.20
CA LEU A 82 -7.08 14.98 -18.24
C LEU A 82 -5.65 15.19 -17.73
N ASN A 83 -5.44 15.09 -16.42
CA ASN A 83 -4.11 15.06 -15.81
C ASN A 83 -3.82 13.65 -15.26
N GLY A 84 -2.55 13.25 -15.26
CA GLY A 84 -2.11 11.94 -14.76
C GLY A 84 -1.89 11.85 -13.26
N GLY A 85 -2.21 12.91 -12.50
CA GLY A 85 -1.98 12.99 -11.06
C GLY A 85 -0.51 13.18 -10.67
N ALA A 86 -0.28 13.44 -9.39
CA ALA A 86 1.06 13.63 -8.85
C ALA A 86 1.86 12.31 -8.82
N THR A 87 3.17 12.37 -9.04
CA THR A 87 4.09 11.23 -9.07
C THR A 87 5.22 11.35 -8.03
N PRO A 88 4.91 11.59 -6.73
CA PRO A 88 5.93 11.65 -5.70
C PRO A 88 6.57 10.27 -5.46
N SER A 89 7.89 10.21 -5.41
CA SER A 89 8.64 8.97 -5.13
C SER A 89 9.89 9.26 -4.27
N PHE A 90 9.66 9.67 -3.02
CA PHE A 90 10.69 10.06 -2.07
C PHE A 90 11.78 8.99 -1.86
N LEU A 91 11.41 7.71 -1.95
CA LEU A 91 12.33 6.57 -1.82
C LEU A 91 12.83 6.03 -3.18
N GLY A 92 12.45 6.65 -4.30
CA GLY A 92 12.85 6.21 -5.64
C GLY A 92 12.18 4.90 -6.10
N ALA A 93 11.00 4.58 -5.56
CA ALA A 93 10.20 3.43 -5.94
C ALA A 93 9.60 3.63 -7.35
N MET A 94 9.88 2.69 -8.25
CA MET A 94 9.53 2.77 -9.68
C MET A 94 9.12 1.40 -10.27
N ASN A 95 9.08 0.33 -9.47
CA ASN A 95 8.76 -0.99 -9.98
C ASN A 95 7.28 -1.07 -10.41
N PRO A 96 6.95 -1.88 -11.42
CA PRO A 96 5.58 -2.07 -11.87
C PRO A 96 4.74 -2.77 -10.79
N LEU A 97 3.44 -2.51 -10.80
CA LEU A 97 2.50 -3.19 -9.91
C LEU A 97 2.42 -4.68 -10.32
N PRO A 98 2.57 -5.62 -9.36
CA PRO A 98 2.51 -7.05 -9.64
C PRO A 98 1.20 -7.49 -10.28
N SER A 99 1.26 -8.52 -11.12
CA SER A 99 0.08 -9.17 -11.72
C SER A 99 -0.94 -9.63 -10.68
N ALA A 100 -0.48 -9.91 -9.46
CA ALA A 100 -1.32 -10.29 -8.35
C ALA A 100 -2.41 -9.27 -8.02
N PHE A 101 -2.14 -7.96 -8.19
CA PHE A 101 -3.14 -6.93 -7.96
C PHE A 101 -4.30 -7.00 -8.97
N TRP A 102 -4.11 -7.68 -10.09
CA TRP A 102 -5.11 -7.90 -11.14
C TRP A 102 -5.72 -9.30 -11.13
N GLY A 103 -5.56 -10.04 -10.02
CA GLY A 103 -6.26 -11.31 -9.77
C GLY A 103 -5.45 -12.58 -10.01
N THR A 104 -4.20 -12.47 -10.47
CA THR A 104 -3.30 -13.64 -10.52
C THR A 104 -2.93 -14.08 -9.10
N ALA A 105 -2.94 -15.38 -8.81
CA ALA A 105 -2.50 -15.85 -7.50
C ALA A 105 -1.02 -15.51 -7.26
N SER A 106 -0.71 -14.87 -6.14
CA SER A 106 0.66 -14.52 -5.73
C SER A 106 1.35 -15.63 -4.94
N GLY A 107 0.58 -16.51 -4.29
CA GLY A 107 1.08 -17.50 -3.33
C GLY A 107 1.21 -16.95 -1.90
N LEU A 108 1.07 -15.63 -1.72
CA LEU A 108 0.93 -15.02 -0.40
C LEU A 108 -0.56 -14.99 -0.03
N HIS A 109 -1.02 -15.96 0.76
CA HIS A 109 -2.44 -16.09 1.13
C HIS A 109 -3.07 -14.78 1.65
N CYS A 110 -2.33 -13.97 2.41
CA CYS A 110 -2.81 -12.66 2.87
C CYS A 110 -3.06 -11.66 1.74
N LEU A 111 -2.21 -11.62 0.71
CA LEU A 111 -2.38 -10.75 -0.45
C LEU A 111 -3.54 -11.28 -1.32
N ASP A 112 -3.53 -12.58 -1.60
CA ASP A 112 -4.52 -13.24 -2.46
C ASP A 112 -5.94 -13.09 -1.89
N HIS A 113 -6.10 -13.27 -0.58
CA HIS A 113 -7.38 -13.08 0.11
C HIS A 113 -7.90 -11.65 -0.01
N VAL A 114 -7.05 -10.65 0.26
CA VAL A 114 -7.46 -9.24 0.21
C VAL A 114 -7.76 -8.81 -1.21
N ILE A 115 -6.95 -9.21 -2.20
CA ILE A 115 -7.21 -8.94 -3.61
C ILE A 115 -8.53 -9.58 -4.05
N GLY A 116 -8.80 -10.82 -3.65
CA GLY A 116 -10.08 -11.49 -3.91
C GLY A 116 -11.27 -10.68 -3.40
N GLN A 117 -11.23 -10.23 -2.14
CA GLN A 117 -12.29 -9.38 -1.57
C GLN A 117 -12.48 -8.06 -2.33
N VAL A 118 -11.37 -7.44 -2.75
CA VAL A 118 -11.43 -6.18 -3.50
C VAL A 118 -12.08 -6.40 -4.85
N TRP A 119 -11.73 -7.45 -5.60
CA TRP A 119 -12.35 -7.71 -6.90
C TRP A 119 -13.80 -8.19 -6.80
N GLU A 120 -14.14 -8.96 -5.76
CA GLU A 120 -15.50 -9.46 -5.55
C GLU A 120 -16.47 -8.36 -5.10
N HIS A 121 -16.00 -7.44 -4.24
CA HIS A 121 -16.89 -6.47 -3.56
C HIS A 121 -16.58 -5.01 -3.87
N GLY A 122 -15.46 -4.71 -4.55
CA GLY A 122 -14.93 -3.36 -4.68
C GLY A 122 -14.57 -2.72 -3.33
N TYR A 123 -14.29 -3.54 -2.32
CA TYR A 123 -14.09 -3.12 -0.94
C TYR A 123 -13.12 -4.03 -0.18
N SER A 124 -12.30 -3.41 0.66
CA SER A 124 -11.64 -4.01 1.80
C SER A 124 -11.51 -2.97 2.91
N HIS A 125 -11.33 -3.41 4.15
CA HIS A 125 -11.25 -2.51 5.30
C HIS A 125 -9.91 -1.75 5.37
N HIS A 126 -9.85 -0.65 6.13
CA HIS A 126 -8.68 0.25 6.12
C HIS A 126 -7.33 -0.47 6.39
N ILE A 127 -7.28 -1.37 7.38
CA ILE A 127 -6.00 -1.97 7.76
C ILE A 127 -5.45 -2.95 6.70
N THR A 128 -6.27 -3.59 5.85
CA THR A 128 -5.79 -4.42 4.73
C THR A 128 -5.27 -3.56 3.59
N ARG A 129 -5.92 -2.41 3.32
CA ARG A 129 -5.39 -1.41 2.37
C ARG A 129 -3.98 -0.96 2.75
N LEU A 130 -3.78 -0.64 4.04
CA LEU A 130 -2.51 -0.12 4.54
C LEU A 130 -1.45 -1.21 4.75
N MET A 131 -1.78 -2.26 5.50
CA MET A 131 -0.78 -3.19 6.03
C MET A 131 -0.62 -4.49 5.22
N ILE A 132 -1.49 -4.72 4.24
CA ILE A 132 -1.31 -5.78 3.23
C ILE A 132 -0.96 -5.15 1.89
N LEU A 133 -1.89 -4.44 1.26
CA LEU A 133 -1.71 -3.95 -0.12
C LEU A 133 -0.57 -2.93 -0.21
N ALA A 134 -0.67 -1.81 0.52
CA ALA A 134 0.33 -0.75 0.47
C ALA A 134 1.67 -1.18 1.11
N ASN A 135 1.64 -1.92 2.22
CA ASN A 135 2.86 -2.46 2.83
C ASN A 135 3.63 -3.36 1.86
N ILE A 136 2.99 -4.37 1.25
CA ILE A 136 3.68 -5.29 0.32
C ILE A 136 4.16 -4.53 -0.92
N ALA A 137 3.34 -3.65 -1.49
CA ALA A 137 3.75 -2.83 -2.63
C ALA A 137 4.96 -1.94 -2.30
N THR A 138 4.97 -1.29 -1.14
CA THR A 138 6.08 -0.45 -0.67
C THR A 138 7.35 -1.27 -0.43
N LEU A 139 7.23 -2.46 0.16
CA LEU A 139 8.37 -3.35 0.38
C LEU A 139 9.00 -3.86 -0.93
N LEU A 140 8.20 -3.92 -1.99
CA LEU A 140 8.61 -4.27 -3.35
C LEU A 140 9.05 -3.06 -4.19
N ASP A 141 9.13 -1.86 -3.60
CA ASP A 141 9.46 -0.60 -4.29
C ASP A 141 8.56 -0.34 -5.52
N VAL A 142 7.28 -0.72 -5.43
CA VAL A 142 6.27 -0.44 -6.46
C VAL A 142 6.06 1.07 -6.59
N SER A 143 5.91 1.54 -7.82
CA SER A 143 5.58 2.93 -8.15
C SER A 143 4.37 3.42 -7.34
N PRO A 144 4.52 4.49 -6.52
CA PRO A 144 3.42 5.07 -5.77
C PRO A 144 2.26 5.48 -6.67
N ARG A 145 2.57 6.02 -7.87
CA ARG A 145 1.56 6.42 -8.86
C ARG A 145 0.77 5.22 -9.36
N GLU A 146 1.45 4.15 -9.78
CA GLU A 146 0.79 2.97 -10.33
C GLU A 146 -0.09 2.26 -9.29
N LEU A 147 0.36 2.20 -8.03
CA LEU A 147 -0.49 1.70 -6.94
C LEU A 147 -1.69 2.62 -6.69
N THR A 148 -1.51 3.93 -6.73
CA THR A 148 -2.60 4.90 -6.55
C THR A 148 -3.65 4.74 -7.64
N ASP A 149 -3.23 4.62 -8.90
CA ASP A 149 -4.12 4.37 -10.04
C ASP A 149 -4.88 3.05 -9.88
N TRP A 150 -4.25 2.02 -9.31
CA TRP A 150 -4.94 0.75 -9.03
C TRP A 150 -6.04 0.93 -7.97
N PHE A 151 -5.77 1.68 -6.90
CA PHE A 151 -6.80 1.99 -5.89
C PHE A 151 -7.99 2.77 -6.47
N TRP A 152 -7.74 3.65 -7.45
CA TRP A 152 -8.79 4.35 -8.18
C TRP A 152 -9.74 3.40 -8.93
N VAL A 153 -9.19 2.36 -9.55
CA VAL A 153 -9.98 1.37 -10.30
C VAL A 153 -10.66 0.37 -9.38
N ALA A 154 -9.97 -0.05 -8.31
CA ALA A 154 -10.35 -1.24 -7.55
C ALA A 154 -11.41 -1.00 -6.45
N TYR A 155 -11.64 0.25 -6.01
CA TYR A 155 -12.53 0.55 -4.88
C TYR A 155 -13.74 1.40 -5.25
N VAL A 156 -14.93 1.01 -4.79
CA VAL A 156 -16.18 1.77 -5.01
C VAL A 156 -16.24 3.10 -4.25
N ASP A 157 -15.36 3.28 -3.26
CA ASP A 157 -15.25 4.50 -2.46
C ASP A 157 -14.09 5.41 -2.88
N ALA A 158 -13.43 5.08 -4.00
CA ALA A 158 -12.29 5.82 -4.55
C ALA A 158 -12.72 7.10 -5.28
N PHE A 159 -12.21 8.23 -4.78
CA PHE A 159 -12.26 9.54 -5.44
C PHE A 159 -10.91 10.21 -5.25
N ASP A 160 -10.49 11.05 -6.22
CA ASP A 160 -9.20 11.79 -6.21
C ASP A 160 -8.82 12.30 -4.82
N TRP A 161 -9.72 13.07 -4.21
CA TRP A 161 -9.45 13.71 -2.92
C TRP A 161 -9.23 12.75 -1.76
N VAL A 162 -9.75 11.52 -1.86
CA VAL A 162 -9.56 10.47 -0.85
C VAL A 162 -8.30 9.67 -1.15
N VAL A 163 -8.13 9.27 -2.41
CA VAL A 163 -7.13 8.27 -2.79
C VAL A 163 -5.73 8.88 -2.83
N GLU A 164 -5.56 10.06 -3.44
CA GLU A 164 -4.23 10.69 -3.60
C GLU A 164 -3.51 10.84 -2.26
N PRO A 165 -4.10 11.47 -1.21
CA PRO A 165 -3.38 11.64 0.04
C PRO A 165 -3.18 10.32 0.79
N ASN A 166 -4.15 9.40 0.73
CA ASN A 166 -4.02 8.13 1.42
C ASN A 166 -2.98 7.21 0.78
N VAL A 167 -2.90 7.09 -0.53
CA VAL A 167 -2.01 6.11 -1.17
C VAL A 167 -0.61 6.70 -1.37
N LEU A 168 -0.49 7.91 -1.94
CA LEU A 168 0.81 8.54 -2.21
C LEU A 168 1.57 8.89 -0.93
N ALA A 169 0.88 9.29 0.14
CA ALA A 169 1.55 9.68 1.39
C ALA A 169 1.47 8.60 2.48
N MET A 170 0.26 8.18 2.87
CA MET A 170 0.11 7.22 3.98
C MET A 170 0.49 5.79 3.59
N GLY A 171 0.05 5.33 2.42
CA GLY A 171 0.28 3.98 1.95
C GLY A 171 1.74 3.72 1.58
N THR A 172 2.32 4.62 0.80
CA THR A 172 3.62 4.37 0.13
C THR A 172 4.78 5.21 0.65
N PHE A 173 4.50 6.24 1.47
CA PHE A 173 5.50 7.24 1.86
C PHE A 173 6.16 7.95 0.66
N GLY A 174 5.48 7.98 -0.50
CA GLY A 174 5.95 8.61 -1.73
C GLY A 174 6.18 10.11 -1.58
N THR A 175 5.39 10.80 -0.77
CA THR A 175 5.60 12.22 -0.43
C THR A 175 6.67 12.47 0.63
N GLY A 176 7.32 11.42 1.15
CA GLY A 176 8.22 11.51 2.29
C GLY A 176 7.52 12.09 3.53
N PRO A 177 8.21 12.90 4.36
CA PRO A 177 7.66 13.42 5.61
C PRO A 177 6.60 14.52 5.46
N PHE A 178 6.14 14.82 4.24
CA PHE A 178 5.24 15.94 3.94
C PHE A 178 3.89 15.85 4.65
N MET A 179 3.20 14.71 4.57
CA MET A 179 1.91 14.48 5.24
C MET A 179 2.01 13.44 6.36
N THR A 180 2.85 12.41 6.18
CA THR A 180 3.01 11.34 7.17
C THR A 180 4.42 11.32 7.72
N THR A 181 4.55 11.01 9.01
CA THR A 181 5.86 11.09 9.69
C THR A 181 6.77 9.87 9.49
N LYS A 182 6.25 8.74 8.98
CA LYS A 182 7.01 7.49 8.78
C LYS A 182 6.32 6.62 7.72
N PRO A 183 7.07 5.75 7.03
CA PRO A 183 6.47 4.69 6.22
C PRO A 183 5.75 3.65 7.10
N TYR A 184 4.55 3.25 6.69
CA TYR A 184 3.77 2.19 7.35
C TYR A 184 4.13 0.81 6.78
N ILE A 185 5.34 0.36 7.11
CA ILE A 185 5.86 -0.95 6.70
C ILE A 185 5.88 -1.95 7.86
N SER A 186 5.75 -3.24 7.54
CA SER A 186 5.90 -4.31 8.53
C SER A 186 6.31 -5.64 7.92
N GLY A 187 7.03 -6.46 8.70
CA GLY A 187 7.33 -7.86 8.37
C GLY A 187 6.16 -8.81 8.69
N ALA A 188 6.34 -10.10 8.40
CA ALA A 188 5.29 -11.13 8.59
C ALA A 188 4.79 -11.26 10.04
N ALA A 189 5.63 -10.93 11.03
CA ALA A 189 5.25 -10.97 12.45
C ALA A 189 4.08 -10.05 12.79
N TYR A 190 3.95 -8.90 12.12
CA TYR A 190 2.80 -8.01 12.29
C TYR A 190 1.53 -8.64 11.73
N ILE A 191 1.58 -9.13 10.49
CA ILE A 191 0.44 -9.74 9.79
C ILE A 191 -0.06 -10.94 10.61
N ASN A 192 0.83 -11.81 11.07
CA ASN A 192 0.48 -12.97 11.90
C ASN A 192 -0.15 -12.59 13.25
N ARG A 193 0.19 -11.44 13.82
CA ARG A 193 -0.39 -11.00 15.09
C ARG A 193 -1.78 -10.36 14.92
N MET A 194 -2.01 -9.73 13.77
CA MET A 194 -3.19 -8.89 13.51
C MET A 194 -4.23 -9.59 12.63
N SER A 195 -3.98 -10.82 12.20
CA SER A 195 -4.86 -11.60 11.31
C SER A 195 -4.64 -13.09 11.52
N ASP A 196 -5.52 -13.89 10.94
CA ASP A 196 -5.46 -15.35 10.83
C ASP A 196 -4.94 -15.83 9.47
N PHE A 197 -4.54 -14.91 8.57
CA PHE A 197 -4.08 -15.26 7.22
C PHE A 197 -2.91 -16.24 7.18
N CYS A 198 -2.05 -16.25 8.19
CA CYS A 198 -0.87 -17.10 8.23
C CYS A 198 -1.19 -18.58 8.47
N THR A 199 -2.36 -18.91 9.04
CA THR A 199 -2.75 -20.29 9.34
C THR A 199 -2.97 -21.12 8.07
N GLY A 200 -3.52 -20.50 7.01
CA GLY A 200 -3.75 -21.12 5.71
C GLY A 200 -2.66 -20.84 4.66
N CYS A 201 -1.55 -20.22 5.06
CA CYS A 201 -0.49 -19.81 4.13
C CYS A 201 0.54 -20.93 3.93
N ALA A 202 1.00 -21.12 2.69
CA ALA A 202 2.14 -22.00 2.39
C ALA A 202 3.44 -21.55 3.08
N PHE A 203 3.53 -20.28 3.46
CA PHE A 203 4.66 -19.70 4.17
C PHE A 203 4.38 -19.57 5.67
N ASN A 204 5.32 -20.05 6.47
CA ASN A 204 5.34 -19.84 7.91
C ASN A 204 5.92 -18.45 8.25
N PRO A 205 5.19 -17.62 9.02
CA PRO A 205 5.58 -16.24 9.32
C PRO A 205 6.86 -16.12 10.16
N LYS A 206 7.28 -17.18 10.86
CA LYS A 206 8.47 -17.20 11.70
C LYS A 206 9.72 -17.70 10.97
N THR A 207 9.57 -18.56 9.96
CA THR A 207 10.72 -19.27 9.36
C THR A 207 11.01 -18.87 7.93
N ASN A 208 10.00 -18.86 7.03
CA ASN A 208 10.22 -18.73 5.60
C ASN A 208 9.29 -17.73 4.89
N CYS A 209 8.45 -16.97 5.60
CA CYS A 209 7.65 -15.94 4.94
C CYS A 209 8.54 -14.81 4.36
N PRO A 210 8.48 -14.55 3.04
CA PRO A 210 9.38 -13.62 2.38
C PRO A 210 9.18 -12.17 2.85
N ILE A 211 7.97 -11.81 3.32
CA ILE A 211 7.65 -10.45 3.80
C ILE A 211 8.61 -10.01 4.92
N THR A 212 9.09 -10.94 5.76
CA THR A 212 10.11 -10.62 6.77
C THR A 212 11.44 -10.19 6.13
N ASN A 213 11.90 -10.90 5.09
CA ASN A 213 13.10 -10.55 4.36
C ASN A 213 12.92 -9.24 3.57
N LEU A 214 11.77 -9.07 2.92
CA LEU A 214 11.43 -7.82 2.21
C LEU A 214 11.49 -6.61 3.15
N TYR A 215 10.96 -6.73 4.38
CA TYR A 215 11.04 -5.68 5.40
C TYR A 215 12.47 -5.27 5.74
N TRP A 216 13.36 -6.24 5.96
CA TRP A 216 14.76 -5.95 6.29
C TRP A 216 15.55 -5.41 5.10
N ALA A 217 15.31 -5.96 3.91
CA ALA A 217 15.90 -5.47 2.68
C ALA A 217 15.47 -4.01 2.41
N PHE A 218 14.20 -3.68 2.60
CA PHE A 218 13.68 -2.31 2.48
C PHE A 218 14.41 -1.35 3.42
N LEU A 219 14.52 -1.70 4.71
CA LEU A 219 15.20 -0.84 5.68
C LEU A 219 16.67 -0.63 5.33
N ASP A 220 17.36 -1.65 4.81
CA ASP A 220 18.77 -1.51 4.40
C ASP A 220 18.95 -0.68 3.13
N ARG A 221 18.11 -0.89 2.10
CA ARG A 221 18.12 -0.09 0.86
C ARG A 221 17.88 1.39 1.14
N HIS A 222 16.94 1.70 2.02
CA HIS A 222 16.48 3.07 2.28
C HIS A 222 17.04 3.72 3.55
N LYS A 223 18.02 3.08 4.21
CA LYS A 223 18.56 3.56 5.50
C LYS A 223 19.09 4.99 5.43
N LYS A 224 19.68 5.41 4.31
CA LYS A 224 20.25 6.76 4.15
C LYS A 224 19.17 7.83 4.22
N GLN A 225 18.03 7.62 3.56
CA GLN A 225 16.89 8.54 3.60
C GLN A 225 16.13 8.46 4.93
N LEU A 226 16.12 7.29 5.59
CA LEU A 226 15.31 7.03 6.77
C LEU A 226 16.02 7.25 8.11
N GLN A 227 17.36 7.40 8.13
CA GLN A 227 18.16 7.47 9.36
C GLN A 227 17.81 8.65 10.29
N ALA A 228 17.34 9.76 9.74
CA ALA A 228 16.95 10.93 10.53
C ALA A 228 15.57 10.79 11.19
N ASN A 229 14.81 9.73 10.87
CA ASN A 229 13.45 9.56 11.38
C ASN A 229 13.48 8.98 12.82
N PRO A 230 13.02 9.74 13.83
CA PRO A 230 13.05 9.29 15.23
C PRO A 230 12.21 8.03 15.47
N ARG A 231 11.15 7.80 14.67
CA ARG A 231 10.29 6.62 14.79
C ARG A 231 10.91 5.35 14.20
N LEU A 232 12.03 5.46 13.48
CA LEU A 232 12.74 4.34 12.86
C LEU A 232 14.08 4.02 13.54
N VAL A 233 14.45 4.74 14.60
CA VAL A 233 15.70 4.53 15.36
C VAL A 233 15.84 3.07 15.82
N LEU A 234 14.81 2.50 16.44
CA LEU A 234 14.86 1.12 16.93
C LEU A 234 14.94 0.09 15.80
N PRO A 235 14.08 0.13 14.75
CA PRO A 235 14.24 -0.72 13.57
C PRO A 235 15.64 -0.65 12.94
N LEU A 236 16.19 0.54 12.74
CA LEU A 236 17.52 0.72 12.13
C LEU A 236 18.65 0.25 13.05
N ARG A 237 18.51 0.38 14.38
CA ARG A 237 19.45 -0.22 15.33
C ARG A 237 19.42 -1.75 15.27
N ASN A 238 18.25 -2.35 15.12
CA ASN A 238 18.11 -3.80 14.95
C ASN A 238 18.67 -4.29 13.61
N LEU A 239 18.50 -3.49 12.55
CA LEU A 239 19.12 -3.76 11.25
C LEU A 239 20.66 -3.86 11.37
N LYS A 240 21.30 -2.94 12.11
CA LYS A 240 22.76 -2.97 12.34
C LYS A 240 23.26 -4.23 13.05
N LYS A 241 22.39 -4.95 13.76
CA LYS A 241 22.72 -6.22 14.43
C LYS A 241 22.61 -7.44 13.51
N ARG A 242 22.07 -7.28 12.29
CA ARG A 242 21.97 -8.38 11.31
C ARG A 242 23.35 -8.62 10.69
N GLY A 243 23.76 -9.88 10.60
CA GLY A 243 25.03 -10.25 9.99
C GLY A 243 25.06 -10.00 8.48
N PRO A 244 26.24 -9.79 7.86
CA PRO A 244 26.35 -9.53 6.42
C PRO A 244 25.71 -10.61 5.54
N ALA A 245 25.82 -11.89 5.92
CA ALA A 245 25.20 -13.00 5.19
C ALA A 245 23.67 -12.91 5.22
N THR A 246 23.09 -12.55 6.36
CA THR A 246 21.64 -12.36 6.51
C THR A 246 21.14 -11.19 5.67
N ILE A 247 21.87 -10.07 5.67
CA ILE A 247 21.53 -8.91 4.83
C ILE A 247 21.58 -9.30 3.36
N ARG A 248 22.64 -9.99 2.90
CA ARG A 248 22.71 -10.49 1.51
C ARG A 248 21.51 -11.37 1.16
N LYS A 249 21.12 -12.29 2.05
CA LYS A 249 19.92 -13.13 1.87
C LYS A 249 18.64 -12.29 1.77
N ASP A 250 18.48 -11.26 2.61
CA ASP A 250 17.31 -10.37 2.57
C ASP A 250 17.20 -9.68 1.18
N HIS A 251 18.32 -9.18 0.64
CA HIS A 251 18.37 -8.58 -0.69
C HIS A 251 18.14 -9.59 -1.82
N GLN A 252 18.71 -10.79 -1.73
CA GLN A 252 18.47 -11.85 -2.72
C GLN A 252 16.99 -12.25 -2.79
N ILE A 253 16.33 -12.39 -1.63
CA ILE A 253 14.90 -12.68 -1.57
C ILE A 253 14.09 -11.52 -2.16
N PHE A 254 14.45 -10.27 -1.86
CA PHE A 254 13.81 -9.11 -2.51
C PHE A 254 13.90 -9.18 -4.05
N THR A 255 15.10 -9.40 -4.59
CA THR A 255 15.31 -9.49 -6.04
C THR A 255 14.51 -10.64 -6.66
N MET A 256 14.52 -11.82 -6.01
CA MET A 256 13.78 -13.00 -6.49
C MET A 256 12.27 -12.77 -6.45
N VAL A 257 11.71 -12.32 -5.31
CA VAL A 257 10.26 -12.11 -5.19
C VAL A 257 9.79 -11.05 -6.20
N ARG A 258 10.55 -9.97 -6.36
CA ARG A 258 10.28 -8.94 -7.37
C ARG A 258 10.24 -9.55 -8.77
N HIS A 259 11.22 -10.39 -9.11
CA HIS A 259 11.30 -11.04 -10.41
C HIS A 259 10.16 -12.03 -10.66
N GLU A 260 9.75 -12.79 -9.65
CA GLU A 260 8.60 -13.70 -9.77
C GLU A 260 7.28 -12.95 -9.91
N PHE A 261 7.14 -11.80 -9.24
CA PHE A 261 5.97 -10.94 -9.36
C PHE A 261 5.92 -10.13 -10.68
N GLU A 262 7.03 -10.10 -11.42
CA GLU A 262 7.08 -9.63 -12.82
C GLU A 262 6.58 -10.68 -13.82
N LYS A 263 6.19 -11.87 -13.36
CA LYS A 263 5.58 -12.93 -14.16
C LYS A 263 4.18 -13.23 -13.60
N PRO A 264 3.30 -13.88 -14.38
CA PRO A 264 2.09 -14.49 -13.84
C PRO A 264 2.43 -15.82 -13.14
N ALA A 265 3.30 -15.76 -12.12
CA ALA A 265 3.81 -16.92 -11.39
C ALA A 265 3.37 -16.90 -9.92
N ILE A 266 3.17 -18.09 -9.35
CA ILE A 266 2.80 -18.28 -7.95
C ILE A 266 4.08 -18.47 -7.15
N LEU A 267 4.31 -17.61 -6.15
CA LEU A 267 5.45 -17.75 -5.26
C LEU A 267 5.23 -18.94 -4.31
N THR A 268 6.21 -19.84 -4.23
CA THR A 268 6.17 -21.00 -3.34
C THR A 268 7.39 -21.06 -2.41
N PRO A 269 7.34 -21.80 -1.29
CA PRO A 269 8.50 -21.97 -0.39
C PRO A 269 9.77 -22.47 -1.08
N GLU A 270 9.65 -23.28 -2.13
CA GLU A 270 10.77 -23.86 -2.87
C GLU A 270 11.63 -22.79 -3.56
N HIS A 271 11.00 -21.71 -4.03
CA HIS A 271 11.70 -20.56 -4.60
C HIS A 271 12.67 -19.90 -3.60
N LEU A 272 12.42 -20.04 -2.29
CA LEU A 272 13.25 -19.48 -1.22
C LEU A 272 14.37 -20.44 -0.74
N LEU A 273 14.37 -21.70 -1.18
CA LEU A 273 15.37 -22.69 -0.74
C LEU A 273 16.72 -22.52 -1.46
N HIS A 274 16.71 -21.95 -2.67
CA HIS A 274 17.90 -21.79 -3.51
C HIS A 274 18.67 -20.48 -3.30
N THR A 275 18.20 -19.58 -2.43
CA THR A 275 18.89 -18.33 -2.09
C THR A 275 19.91 -18.52 -0.94
N LYS A 276 20.72 -19.58 -1.00
CA LYS A 276 21.80 -19.85 -0.01
C LYS A 276 23.09 -19.12 -0.38
#